data_AF-A0A2U0S554-F1
#
_entry.id   AF-A0A2U0S554-F1
#
_cell.length_a   1.000
_cell.length_b   1.000
_cell.length_c   1.000
_cell.angle_alpha   90.00
_cell.angle_beta   90.00
_cell.angle_gamma   90.00
#
_symmetry.space_group_name_H-M   'P 1'
#
loop_
_entity.id
_entity.type
_entity.pdbx_description
1 polymer ?
#
loop_
_entity_poly.entity_id
_entity_poly.type
_entity_poly.pdbx_seq_one_letter_code
_entity_poly.pdbx_strand_id
1 'polypeptide(L)'
;MNIFLDFNASWYVLLFAFLGAWAILTVVRRSRLNKHEVKEQLFLALGGMCSLAMMEFFAVSTGLWDYTPGNWPVILWPTYFAAILFGYQLLRSIEGALMRRPIL
;
A
#
# COMPACT_ATOMS: atom_id res chain seq x y z
N MET A 1 22.63 -6.14 -14.79
CA MET A 1 21.23 -6.13 -14.34
C MET A 1 21.18 -5.23 -13.13
N ASN A 2 20.59 -4.04 -13.29
CA ASN A 2 20.49 -3.09 -12.19
C ASN A 2 19.19 -3.44 -11.45
N ILE A 3 19.33 -4.12 -10.30
CA ILE A 3 18.23 -4.78 -9.57
C ILE A 3 17.08 -3.80 -9.22
N PHE A 4 17.33 -2.49 -9.27
CA PHE A 4 16.35 -1.45 -8.96
C PHE A 4 15.66 -0.80 -10.17
N LEU A 5 16.18 -0.98 -11.40
CA LEU A 5 15.75 -0.24 -12.59
C LEU A 5 15.28 -1.11 -13.75
N ASP A 6 15.58 -2.41 -13.74
CA ASP A 6 15.18 -3.36 -14.79
C ASP A 6 13.76 -3.96 -14.55
N PHE A 7 12.88 -3.26 -13.85
CA PHE A 7 11.50 -3.72 -13.63
C PHE A 7 10.57 -3.30 -14.77
N ASN A 8 9.54 -4.11 -15.02
CA ASN A 8 8.48 -3.75 -15.95
C ASN A 8 7.88 -2.38 -15.55
N ALA A 9 7.80 -1.45 -16.51
CA ALA A 9 7.29 -0.08 -16.30
C ALA A 9 5.92 -0.05 -15.59
N SER A 10 5.10 -1.09 -15.79
CA SER A 10 3.78 -1.23 -15.16
C SER A 10 3.84 -1.23 -13.63
N TRP A 11 4.92 -1.72 -13.02
CA TRP A 11 5.10 -1.68 -11.56
C TRP A 11 5.20 -0.26 -11.04
N TYR A 12 5.95 0.60 -11.73
CA TYR A 12 6.07 2.01 -11.37
C TYR A 12 4.72 2.72 -11.56
N VAL A 13 4.01 2.44 -12.66
CA VAL A 13 2.66 2.99 -12.89
C VAL A 13 1.73 2.61 -11.74
N LEU A 14 1.73 1.36 -11.31
CA LEU A 14 0.90 0.87 -10.20
C LEU A 14 1.28 1.55 -8.86
N LEU A 15 2.57 1.62 -8.56
CA LEU A 15 3.08 2.31 -7.37
C LEU A 15 2.61 3.77 -7.31
N PHE A 16 2.81 4.52 -8.41
CA PHE A 16 2.40 5.92 -8.48
C PHE A 16 0.89 6.10 -8.49
N ALA A 17 0.13 5.15 -9.05
CA ALA A 17 -1.33 5.18 -8.96
C ALA A 17 -1.80 5.07 -7.50
N PHE A 18 -1.25 4.14 -6.71
CA PHE A 18 -1.57 4.03 -5.28
C PHE A 18 -1.14 5.27 -4.50
N LEU A 19 0.08 5.78 -4.72
CA LEU A 19 0.55 6.99 -4.04
C LEU A 19 -0.29 8.21 -4.41
N GLY A 20 -0.66 8.36 -5.68
CA GLY A 20 -1.51 9.45 -6.16
C GLY A 20 -2.91 9.38 -5.53
N ALA A 21 -3.53 8.21 -5.55
CA ALA A 21 -4.84 8.00 -4.93
C ALA A 21 -4.80 8.27 -3.41
N TRP A 22 -3.78 7.75 -2.72
CA TRP A 22 -3.54 8.03 -1.31
C TRP A 22 -3.38 9.54 -1.04
N ALA A 23 -2.57 10.24 -1.84
CA ALA A 23 -2.32 11.66 -1.69
C ALA A 23 -3.60 12.48 -1.90
N ILE A 24 -4.39 12.16 -2.93
CA ILE A 24 -5.69 12.79 -3.19
C ILE A 24 -6.62 12.63 -1.99
N LEU A 25 -6.80 11.40 -1.49
CA LEU A 25 -7.67 11.15 -0.33
C LEU A 25 -7.19 11.87 0.92
N THR A 26 -5.88 11.88 1.16
CA THR A 26 -5.26 12.57 2.29
C THR A 26 -5.50 14.08 2.21
N VAL A 27 -5.34 14.68 1.02
CA VAL A 27 -5.60 16.11 0.79
C VAL A 27 -7.08 16.45 1.00
N VAL A 28 -7.99 15.65 0.45
CA VAL A 28 -9.45 15.82 0.63
C VAL A 28 -9.83 15.74 2.11
N ARG A 29 -9.18 14.86 2.88
CA ARG A 29 -9.46 14.66 4.32
C ARG A 29 -8.61 15.53 5.24
N ARG A 30 -7.72 16.38 4.72
CA ARG A 30 -6.70 17.08 5.52
C ARG A 30 -7.24 17.88 6.72
N SER A 31 -8.44 18.45 6.59
CA SER A 31 -9.08 19.23 7.65
C SER A 31 -9.64 18.38 8.80
N ARG A 32 -9.76 17.07 8.60
CA ARG A 32 -10.29 16.10 9.56
C ARG A 32 -9.23 15.10 10.03
N LEU A 33 -8.03 15.14 9.45
CA LEU A 33 -6.93 14.23 9.78
C LEU A 33 -6.33 14.61 11.13
N ASN A 34 -6.27 13.64 12.04
CA ASN A 34 -5.58 13.79 13.32
C ASN A 34 -4.11 13.35 13.18
N LYS A 35 -3.19 13.94 13.94
CA LYS A 35 -1.78 13.52 13.97
C LYS A 35 -1.61 12.05 14.38
N HIS A 36 -2.52 11.53 15.20
CA HIS A 36 -2.56 10.12 15.57
C HIS A 36 -2.86 9.20 14.39
N GLU A 37 -3.78 9.61 13.51
CA GLU A 37 -4.19 8.84 12.33
C GLU A 37 -3.04 8.61 11.35
N VAL A 38 -2.18 9.62 11.16
CA VAL A 38 -0.99 9.51 10.31
C VAL A 38 0.00 8.47 10.87
N LYS A 39 0.16 8.42 12.20
CA LYS A 39 1.03 7.42 12.85
C LYS A 39 0.48 6.01 12.72
N GLU A 40 -0.82 5.82 12.99
CA GLU A 40 -1.49 4.53 12.80
C GLU A 40 -1.34 4.04 11.37
N GLN A 41 -1.58 4.92 10.41
CA GLN A 41 -1.48 4.59 9.00
C GLN A 41 -0.06 4.14 8.62
N LEU A 42 0.97 4.88 9.05
CA LEU A 42 2.36 4.52 8.79
C LEU A 42 2.72 3.19 9.46
N PHE A 43 2.30 2.98 10.70
CA PHE A 43 2.54 1.74 11.44
C PHE A 43 1.89 0.54 10.74
N LEU A 44 0.63 0.67 10.30
CA LEU A 44 -0.09 -0.37 9.57
C LEU A 44 0.55 -0.65 8.20
N ALA A 45 0.96 0.38 7.47
CA ALA A 45 1.61 0.20 6.18
C ALA A 45 2.97 -0.47 6.30
N LEU A 46 3.78 -0.10 7.30
CA LEU A 46 5.05 -0.77 7.57
C LEU A 46 4.84 -2.22 8.02
N GLY A 47 3.94 -2.44 8.99
CA GLY A 47 3.63 -3.78 9.48
C GLY A 47 3.11 -4.70 8.39
N GLY A 48 2.13 -4.23 7.61
CA GLY A 48 1.55 -5.01 6.51
C GLY A 48 2.55 -5.26 5.38
N MET A 49 3.41 -4.29 5.04
CA MET A 49 4.51 -4.52 4.09
C MET A 49 5.45 -5.62 4.58
N CYS A 50 5.87 -5.59 5.85
CA CYS A 50 6.72 -6.64 6.43
C CYS A 50 6.03 -8.01 6.42
N SER A 51 4.74 -8.08 6.78
CA SER A 51 3.97 -9.32 6.73
C SER A 51 3.85 -9.88 5.31
N LEU A 52 3.60 -9.03 4.32
CA LEU A 52 3.52 -9.44 2.91
C LEU A 52 4.88 -9.90 2.38
N ALA A 53 5.96 -9.20 2.73
CA ALA A 53 7.32 -9.62 2.38
C ALA A 53 7.69 -10.99 2.99
N MET A 54 7.29 -11.25 4.25
CA MET A 54 7.47 -12.57 4.88
C MET A 54 6.63 -13.65 4.19
N MET A 55 5.37 -13.34 3.86
CA MET A 55 4.50 -14.24 3.11
C MET A 55 5.09 -14.60 1.74
N GLU A 56 5.60 -13.61 1.00
CA GLU A 56 6.27 -13.85 -0.28
C GLU A 56 7.50 -14.72 -0.13
N PHE A 57 8.35 -14.42 0.87
CA PHE A 57 9.54 -15.22 1.14
C PHE A 57 9.18 -16.68 1.43
N PHE A 58 8.15 -16.90 2.26
CA PHE A 58 7.62 -18.22 2.54
C PHE A 58 7.07 -18.90 1.27
N ALA A 59 6.26 -18.20 0.48
CA ALA A 59 5.65 -18.73 -0.73
C ALA A 59 6.69 -19.17 -1.77
N VAL A 60 7.71 -18.35 -2.00
CA VAL A 60 8.79 -18.66 -2.95
C VAL A 60 9.68 -19.80 -2.43
N SER A 61 10.03 -19.79 -1.13
CA SER A 61 10.89 -20.84 -0.55
C SER A 61 10.23 -22.21 -0.46
N THR A 62 8.90 -22.26 -0.44
CA THR A 62 8.11 -23.50 -0.41
C THR A 62 7.58 -23.92 -1.78
N GLY A 63 7.82 -23.13 -2.83
CA GLY A 63 7.33 -23.42 -4.19
C GLY A 63 5.82 -23.25 -4.35
N LEU A 64 5.17 -22.41 -3.53
CA LEU A 64 3.75 -22.07 -3.69
C LEU A 64 3.51 -21.23 -4.96
N TRP A 65 4.47 -20.38 -5.32
CA TRP A 65 4.57 -19.77 -6.65
C TRP A 65 6.00 -19.35 -6.94
N ASP A 66 6.33 -19.22 -8.23
CA ASP A 66 7.65 -18.86 -8.69
C ASP A 66 7.68 -17.48 -9.34
N TYR A 67 8.68 -16.69 -8.99
CA TYR A 67 9.05 -15.49 -9.75
C TYR A 67 9.99 -15.87 -10.90
N THR A 68 9.96 -15.11 -11.98
CA THR A 68 10.93 -15.27 -13.07
C THR A 68 12.36 -15.09 -12.49
N PRO A 69 13.33 -15.96 -12.82
CA PRO A 69 14.68 -15.85 -12.28
C PRO A 69 15.28 -14.46 -12.54
N GLY A 70 15.79 -13.80 -11.49
CA GLY A 70 16.31 -12.43 -11.55
C GLY A 70 15.28 -11.32 -11.37
N ASN A 71 14.00 -11.66 -11.21
CA ASN A 71 12.89 -10.73 -11.18
C ASN A 71 12.23 -10.67 -9.79
N TRP A 72 13.02 -10.78 -8.72
CA TRP A 72 12.52 -10.60 -7.36
C TRP A 72 12.07 -9.14 -7.26
N PRO A 73 10.75 -8.85 -7.20
CA PRO A 73 10.29 -7.50 -7.44
C PRO A 73 10.48 -6.72 -6.15
N VAL A 74 11.69 -6.24 -5.88
CA VAL A 74 11.93 -5.38 -4.70
C VAL A 74 11.00 -4.16 -4.74
N ILE A 75 10.52 -3.78 -5.93
CA ILE A 75 9.48 -2.78 -6.16
C ILE A 75 8.08 -3.16 -5.65
N LEU A 76 7.79 -4.46 -5.41
CA LEU A 76 6.52 -4.90 -4.80
C LEU A 76 6.38 -4.39 -3.37
N TRP A 77 7.47 -4.32 -2.60
CA TRP A 77 7.42 -3.87 -1.21
C TRP A 77 6.98 -2.41 -1.04
N PRO A 78 7.58 -1.42 -1.73
CA PRO A 78 7.04 -0.06 -1.70
C PRO A 78 5.64 0.02 -2.32
N THR A 79 5.29 -0.87 -3.26
CA THR A 79 3.93 -0.95 -3.80
C THR A 79 2.93 -1.43 -2.75
N TYR A 80 3.26 -2.46 -1.97
CA TYR A 80 2.45 -2.91 -0.83
C TYR A 80 2.27 -1.81 0.20
N PHE A 81 3.36 -1.13 0.55
CA PHE A 81 3.31 0.00 1.47
C PHE A 81 2.33 1.08 0.96
N ALA A 82 2.48 1.52 -0.28
CA ALA A 82 1.59 2.52 -0.89
C ALA A 82 0.14 2.04 -0.98
N ALA A 83 -0.08 0.77 -1.32
CA ALA A 83 -1.42 0.17 -1.38
C ALA A 83 -2.10 0.14 -0.01
N ILE A 84 -1.37 -0.20 1.06
CA ILE A 84 -1.91 -0.19 2.43
C ILE A 84 -2.19 1.25 2.88
N LEU A 85 -1.31 2.21 2.58
CA LEU A 85 -1.57 3.62 2.84
C LEU A 85 -2.88 4.07 2.17
N PHE A 86 -3.05 3.75 0.89
CA PHE A 86 -4.27 4.04 0.15
C PHE A 86 -5.49 3.36 0.78
N GLY A 87 -5.40 2.05 1.05
CA GLY A 87 -6.50 1.27 1.64
C GLY A 87 -6.96 1.80 2.99
N TYR A 88 -6.03 2.21 3.85
CA TYR A 88 -6.35 2.86 5.12
C TYR A 88 -7.15 4.14 4.90
N GLN A 89 -6.66 5.04 4.03
CA GLN A 89 -7.35 6.29 3.73
C GLN A 89 -8.72 6.08 3.09
N LEU A 90 -8.84 5.09 2.20
CA LEU A 90 -10.11 4.73 1.57
C LEU A 90 -11.12 4.24 2.61
N LEU A 91 -10.71 3.30 3.48
CA LEU A 91 -11.59 2.75 4.51
C LEU A 91 -12.07 3.83 5.47
N ARG A 92 -11.17 4.69 5.96
CA ARG A 92 -11.53 5.84 6.80
C ARG A 92 -12.41 6.86 6.08
N SER A 93 -12.25 7.03 4.77
CA SER A 93 -13.14 7.87 3.95
C SER A 93 -14.56 7.30 3.90
N ILE A 94 -14.68 5.99 3.69
CA ILE A 94 -15.96 5.27 3.65
C ILE A 94 -16.63 5.33 5.02
N GLU A 95 -15.90 5.01 6.10
CA GLU A 95 -16.39 5.15 7.48
C GLU A 95 -16.93 6.55 7.75
N GLY A 96 -16.16 7.58 7.39
CA GLY A 96 -16.57 8.97 7.57
C GLY A 96 -17.79 9.38 6.73
N ALA A 97 -17.99 8.76 5.56
CA ALA A 97 -19.15 9.02 4.70
C ALA A 97 -20.41 8.29 5.18
N LEU A 98 -20.28 7.05 5.64
CA LEU A 98 -21.39 6.21 6.10
C LEU A 98 -21.85 6.58 7.52
N MET A 99 -20.92 6.78 8.47
CA MET A 99 -21.26 7.07 9.87
C MET A 99 -21.76 8.51 10.11
N ARG A 100 -21.60 9.41 9.12
CA ARG A 100 -22.16 10.77 9.18
C ARG A 100 -23.58 10.89 8.64
N ARG A 101 -24.21 9.79 8.20
CA ARG A 101 -25.64 9.81 7.94
C ARG A 101 -26.37 9.86 9.29
N PRO A 102 -27.17 10.90 9.59
CA PRO A 102 -28.10 10.80 10.70
C PRO A 102 -29.01 9.61 10.41
N ILE A 103 -29.09 8.69 11.36
CA ILE A 103 -30.13 7.67 11.36
C ILE A 103 -31.43 8.47 11.49
N LEU A 104 -32.16 8.57 10.36
CA LEU A 104 -33.50 9.15 10.26
C LEU A 104 -34.50 8.27 11.02
#